data_AF-K6ZJX6-F1
#
_entry.id   AF-K6ZJX6-F1
#
_cell.length_a   1.000
_cell.length_b   1.000
_cell.length_c   1.000
_cell.angle_alpha   90.00
_cell.angle_beta   90.00
_cell.angle_gamma   90.00
#
_symmetry.space_group_name_H-M   'P 1'
#
loop_
_entity.id
_entity.type
_entity.pdbx_description
1 polymer ?
#
loop_
_entity_poly.entity_id
_entity_poly.type
_entity_poly.pdbx_seq_one_letter_code
_entity_poly.pdbx_strand_id
1 'polypeptide(L)'
;MRNIRTENVQEHSLQVAMVAHALALIRNKYFDGDLDPNQVATVAMFHDVSEVITGDLPTPVKYSNPIIRDEYKKIEKLAEQKLINMAPDEFREDYAQLIDHHRHNKDIAFIVKAADVICAYLKTLEELSAGNKEFELAKKRLDKMLKDYHSSEVDYFIKAYVPSFSLSLDEITQEDY
;
A
#
# COMPACT_ATOMS: atom_id res chain seq x y z
N MET A 1 -11.78 8.33 10.50
CA MET A 1 -11.38 7.96 11.87
C MET A 1 -10.69 9.16 12.48
N ARG A 2 -10.78 9.37 13.79
CA ARG A 2 -9.98 10.40 14.45
C ARG A 2 -8.53 9.90 14.45
N ASN A 3 -7.62 10.67 13.86
CA ASN A 3 -6.20 10.35 13.83
C ASN A 3 -5.47 11.18 14.90
N ILE A 4 -4.47 10.60 15.56
CA ILE A 4 -3.51 11.36 16.34
C ILE A 4 -2.60 12.15 15.40
N ARG A 5 -2.14 11.50 14.32
CA ARG A 5 -1.43 12.15 13.23
C ARG A 5 -2.15 11.86 11.91
N THR A 6 -2.68 12.90 11.28
CA THR A 6 -3.26 12.78 9.94
C THR A 6 -2.21 12.29 8.95
N GLU A 7 -2.59 11.31 8.15
CA GLU A 7 -1.82 10.80 7.02
C GLU A 7 -2.53 11.21 5.73
N ASN A 8 -1.77 11.66 4.74
CA ASN A 8 -2.29 11.95 3.40
C ASN A 8 -1.81 10.92 2.37
N VAL A 9 -2.45 10.91 1.19
CA VAL A 9 -2.16 9.95 0.11
C VAL A 9 -0.70 9.96 -0.34
N GLN A 10 0.00 11.10 -0.31
CA GLN A 10 1.42 11.17 -0.70
C GLN A 10 2.33 10.52 0.37
N GLU A 11 2.04 10.73 1.65
CA GLU A 11 2.77 10.07 2.75
C GLU A 11 2.58 8.55 2.68
N HIS A 12 1.33 8.09 2.51
CA HIS A 12 1.00 6.68 2.31
C HIS A 12 1.69 6.11 1.07
N SER A 13 1.55 6.76 -0.09
CA SER A 13 2.13 6.27 -1.36
C SER A 13 3.65 6.14 -1.29
N LEU A 14 4.35 7.04 -0.60
CA LEU A 14 5.78 6.92 -0.37
C LEU A 14 6.11 5.72 0.51
N GLN A 15 5.37 5.51 1.60
CA GLN A 15 5.57 4.36 2.49
C GLN A 15 5.30 3.04 1.74
N VAL A 16 4.22 2.97 0.97
CA VAL A 16 3.87 1.80 0.14
C VAL A 16 4.98 1.52 -0.87
N ALA A 17 5.55 2.54 -1.52
CA ALA A 17 6.67 2.36 -2.44
C ALA A 17 7.92 1.78 -1.75
N MET A 18 8.26 2.27 -0.56
CA MET A 18 9.39 1.74 0.22
C MET A 18 9.16 0.28 0.65
N VAL A 19 7.96 -0.05 1.12
CA VAL A 19 7.60 -1.42 1.52
C VAL A 19 7.55 -2.35 0.31
N ALA A 20 6.93 -1.94 -0.80
CA ALA A 20 6.84 -2.75 -2.02
C ALA A 20 8.22 -3.04 -2.61
N HIS A 21 9.11 -2.06 -2.63
CA HIS A 21 10.51 -2.25 -3.01
C HIS A 21 11.21 -3.28 -2.11
N ALA A 22 11.03 -3.19 -0.79
CA ALA A 22 11.61 -4.15 0.15
C ALA A 22 11.07 -5.56 -0.08
N LEU A 23 9.76 -5.73 -0.30
CA LEU A 23 9.14 -7.02 -0.61
C LEU A 23 9.70 -7.64 -1.90
N ALA A 24 9.87 -6.83 -2.96
CA ALA A 24 10.48 -7.29 -4.21
C ALA A 24 11.93 -7.76 -4.00
N LEU A 25 12.73 -7.02 -3.23
CA LEU A 25 14.10 -7.43 -2.87
C LEU A 25 14.12 -8.74 -2.07
N ILE A 26 13.24 -8.87 -1.08
CA ILE A 26 13.13 -10.08 -0.26
C ILE A 26 12.76 -11.27 -1.14
N ARG A 27 11.76 -11.12 -2.02
CA ARG A 27 11.32 -12.18 -2.95
C ARG A 27 12.47 -12.63 -3.85
N ASN A 28 13.19 -11.68 -4.47
CA ASN A 28 14.31 -12.02 -5.35
C ASN A 28 15.48 -12.67 -4.60
N LYS A 29 15.76 -12.20 -3.37
CA LYS A 29 16.93 -12.66 -2.60
C LYS A 29 16.74 -14.01 -1.93
N TYR A 30 15.52 -14.33 -1.51
CA TYR A 30 15.25 -15.49 -0.65
C TYR A 30 14.25 -16.48 -1.24
N PHE A 31 13.46 -16.11 -2.25
CA PHE A 31 12.31 -16.88 -2.71
C PHE A 31 12.24 -17.00 -4.24
N ASP A 32 13.40 -17.03 -4.90
CA ASP A 32 13.56 -17.25 -6.36
C ASP A 32 12.72 -16.33 -7.26
N GLY A 33 12.47 -15.09 -6.80
CA GLY A 33 11.78 -14.06 -7.58
C GLY A 33 12.65 -13.40 -8.65
N ASP A 34 11.99 -12.88 -9.68
CA ASP A 34 12.61 -12.09 -10.75
C ASP A 34 11.77 -10.84 -11.04
N LEU A 35 11.64 -9.97 -10.04
CA LEU A 35 10.97 -8.68 -10.17
C LEU A 35 11.99 -7.55 -10.24
N ASP A 36 11.74 -6.50 -11.03
CA ASP A 36 12.50 -5.25 -10.90
C ASP A 36 11.98 -4.45 -9.70
N PRO A 37 12.74 -4.30 -8.59
CA PRO A 37 12.29 -3.58 -7.42
C PRO A 37 12.02 -2.10 -7.69
N ASN A 38 12.74 -1.49 -8.65
CA ASN A 38 12.55 -0.09 -9.00
C ASN A 38 11.24 0.11 -9.78
N GLN A 39 10.92 -0.83 -10.67
CA GLN A 39 9.63 -0.84 -11.35
C GLN A 39 8.48 -1.00 -10.34
N VAL A 40 8.61 -1.95 -9.40
CA VAL A 40 7.62 -2.18 -8.34
C VAL A 40 7.43 -0.92 -7.49
N ALA A 41 8.51 -0.27 -7.06
CA ALA A 41 8.45 0.98 -6.31
C ALA A 41 7.76 2.09 -7.11
N THR A 42 8.05 2.17 -8.41
CA THR A 42 7.44 3.19 -9.28
C THR A 42 5.95 2.96 -9.47
N VAL A 43 5.51 1.72 -9.69
CA VAL A 43 4.07 1.39 -9.73
C VAL A 43 3.40 1.71 -8.39
N ALA A 44 4.03 1.37 -7.27
CA ALA A 44 3.51 1.70 -5.94
C ALA A 44 3.36 3.21 -5.69
N MET A 45 4.25 4.06 -6.20
CA MET A 45 4.09 5.52 -6.09
C MET A 45 2.82 6.05 -6.76
N PHE A 46 2.30 5.35 -7.78
CA PHE A 46 1.13 5.76 -8.55
C PHE A 46 -0.15 5.01 -8.19
N HIS A 47 -0.12 4.05 -7.26
CA HIS A 47 -1.24 3.14 -7.03
C HIS A 47 -2.55 3.86 -6.63
N ASP A 48 -2.46 4.92 -5.84
CA ASP A 48 -3.62 5.73 -5.41
C ASP A 48 -3.70 7.08 -6.14
N VAL A 49 -3.01 7.26 -7.29
CA VAL A 49 -2.98 8.55 -8.00
C VAL A 49 -4.38 9.02 -8.45
N SER A 50 -5.29 8.06 -8.69
CA SER A 50 -6.68 8.35 -9.07
C SER A 50 -7.46 9.09 -7.99
N GLU A 51 -7.02 9.03 -6.73
CA GLU A 51 -7.64 9.70 -5.59
C GLU A 51 -7.53 11.22 -5.64
N VAL A 52 -6.67 11.78 -6.49
CA VAL A 52 -6.68 13.23 -6.79
C VAL A 52 -8.02 13.67 -7.41
N ILE A 53 -8.74 12.75 -8.06
CA ILE A 53 -10.06 13.00 -8.66
C ILE A 53 -11.18 12.47 -7.78
N THR A 54 -11.05 11.26 -7.24
CA THR A 54 -12.14 10.59 -6.51
C THR A 54 -12.24 11.03 -5.05
N GLY A 55 -11.14 11.55 -4.49
CA GLY A 55 -10.92 11.59 -3.05
C GLY A 55 -10.66 10.19 -2.48
N ASP A 56 -10.03 10.14 -1.31
CA ASP A 56 -9.88 8.90 -0.53
C ASP A 56 -11.25 8.46 -0.01
N LEU A 57 -11.66 7.24 -0.39
CA LEU A 57 -12.86 6.61 0.13
C LEU A 57 -12.48 5.55 1.19
N PRO A 58 -12.89 5.74 2.46
CA PRO A 58 -12.55 4.79 3.51
C PRO A 58 -12.94 3.35 3.19
N THR A 59 -12.02 2.40 3.42
CA THR A 59 -12.21 0.97 3.14
C THR A 59 -13.56 0.41 3.63
N PRO A 60 -14.04 0.71 4.86
CA PRO A 60 -15.33 0.18 5.32
C PRO A 60 -16.52 0.62 4.45
N VAL A 61 -16.44 1.80 3.82
CA VAL A 61 -17.46 2.32 2.91
C VAL A 61 -17.32 1.67 1.54
N LYS A 62 -16.10 1.65 0.98
CA LYS A 62 -15.76 1.05 -0.33
C LYS A 62 -16.18 -0.42 -0.44
N TYR A 63 -16.08 -1.18 0.65
CA TYR A 63 -16.40 -2.62 0.70
C TYR A 63 -17.67 -2.95 1.50
N SER A 64 -18.52 -1.96 1.77
CA SER A 64 -19.73 -2.14 2.58
C SER A 64 -20.75 -3.10 1.93
N ASN A 65 -20.80 -3.15 0.59
CA ASN A 65 -21.49 -4.18 -0.16
C ASN A 65 -20.88 -4.35 -1.58
N PRO A 66 -21.18 -5.46 -2.28
CA PRO A 66 -20.63 -5.72 -3.61
C PRO A 66 -20.99 -4.67 -4.66
N ILE A 67 -22.19 -4.08 -4.59
CA ILE A 67 -22.65 -3.07 -5.56
C ILE A 67 -21.78 -1.81 -5.45
N ILE A 68 -21.60 -1.27 -4.24
CA ILE A 68 -20.77 -0.10 -3.99
C ILE A 68 -19.32 -0.36 -4.42
N ARG A 69 -18.78 -1.53 -4.07
CA ARG A 69 -17.43 -1.93 -4.47
C ARG A 69 -17.27 -1.91 -5.99
N ASP A 70 -18.20 -2.52 -6.71
CA ASP A 70 -18.10 -2.68 -8.17
C ASP A 70 -18.34 -1.36 -8.90
N GLU A 71 -19.24 -0.50 -8.41
CA GLU A 71 -19.40 0.86 -8.93
C GLU A 71 -18.17 1.73 -8.64
N TYR A 72 -17.59 1.62 -7.44
CA TYR A 72 -16.39 2.39 -7.12
C TYR A 72 -15.20 2.01 -8.01
N LYS A 73 -15.01 0.72 -8.31
CA LYS A 73 -14.00 0.28 -9.28
C LYS A 73 -14.18 0.89 -10.67
N LYS A 74 -15.43 1.12 -11.10
CA LYS A 74 -15.69 1.82 -12.37
C LYS A 74 -15.30 3.29 -12.28
N ILE A 75 -15.57 3.94 -11.15
CA ILE A 75 -15.18 5.33 -10.90
C ILE A 75 -13.65 5.47 -10.89
N GLU A 76 -12.93 4.59 -10.18
CA GLU A 76 -11.46 4.55 -10.17
C GLU A 76 -10.91 4.40 -11.59
N LYS A 77 -11.44 3.45 -12.37
CA LYS A 77 -11.01 3.26 -13.75
C LYS A 77 -11.24 4.48 -14.64
N LEU A 78 -12.36 5.19 -14.47
CA LEU A 78 -12.60 6.44 -15.20
C LEU A 78 -11.63 7.55 -14.78
N ALA A 79 -11.30 7.63 -13.49
CA ALA A 79 -10.31 8.59 -12.97
C ALA A 79 -8.90 8.29 -13.50
N GLU A 80 -8.46 7.03 -13.48
CA GLU A 80 -7.20 6.57 -14.08
C GLU A 80 -7.09 6.96 -15.55
N GLN A 81 -8.10 6.60 -16.36
CA GLN A 81 -8.10 6.91 -17.79
C GLN A 81 -8.11 8.42 -18.05
N LYS A 82 -8.79 9.20 -17.20
CA LYS A 82 -8.75 10.66 -17.28
C LYS A 82 -7.34 11.20 -17.03
N LEU A 83 -6.62 10.69 -16.03
CA LEU A 83 -5.23 11.07 -15.75
C LEU A 83 -4.28 10.67 -16.88
N ILE A 84 -4.40 9.45 -17.40
CA ILE A 84 -3.61 8.96 -18.53
C ILE A 84 -3.83 9.86 -19.77
N ASN A 85 -5.08 10.24 -20.05
CA ASN A 85 -5.40 11.10 -21.19
C ASN A 85 -4.93 12.56 -21.01
N MET A 86 -4.62 12.99 -19.78
CA MET A 86 -4.02 14.31 -19.52
C MET A 86 -2.51 14.35 -19.80
N ALA A 87 -1.84 13.19 -19.86
CA ALA A 87 -0.44 13.13 -20.25
C ALA A 87 -0.24 13.55 -21.72
N PRO A 88 0.90 14.17 -22.08
CA PRO A 88 1.28 14.40 -23.47
C PRO A 88 1.23 13.10 -24.28
N ASP A 89 0.92 13.21 -25.58
CA ASP A 89 0.72 12.05 -26.46
C ASP A 89 1.93 11.09 -26.42
N GLU A 90 3.15 11.63 -26.39
CA GLU A 90 4.40 10.90 -26.41
C GLU A 90 4.68 10.10 -25.13
N PHE A 91 4.11 10.51 -23.98
CA PHE A 91 4.32 9.87 -22.68
C PHE A 91 3.09 9.12 -22.17
N ARG A 92 1.98 9.14 -22.93
CA ARG A 92 0.71 8.53 -22.49
C ARG A 92 0.86 7.06 -22.17
N GLU A 93 1.62 6.32 -22.97
CA GLU A 93 1.85 4.90 -22.74
C GLU A 93 2.71 4.65 -21.50
N ASP A 94 3.75 5.46 -21.27
CA ASP A 94 4.60 5.37 -20.08
C ASP A 94 3.77 5.54 -18.80
N TYR A 95 2.90 6.56 -18.76
CA TYR A 95 1.99 6.75 -17.62
C TYR A 95 0.91 5.68 -17.54
N ALA A 96 0.41 5.16 -18.67
CA ALA A 96 -0.58 4.09 -18.66
C ALA A 96 -0.04 2.82 -17.99
N GLN A 97 1.24 2.49 -18.18
CA GLN A 97 1.88 1.35 -17.52
C GLN A 97 1.99 1.51 -16.00
N LEU A 98 2.01 2.75 -15.50
CA LEU A 98 2.05 3.05 -14.07
C LEU A 98 0.65 3.15 -13.46
N ILE A 99 -0.31 3.73 -14.17
CA ILE A 99 -1.62 4.14 -13.63
C ILE A 99 -2.72 3.10 -13.89
N ASP A 100 -2.74 2.43 -15.05
CA ASP A 100 -3.81 1.49 -15.42
C ASP A 100 -3.57 0.14 -14.73
N HIS A 101 -4.31 -0.11 -13.64
CA HIS A 101 -4.20 -1.33 -12.85
C HIS A 101 -4.39 -2.62 -13.66
N HIS A 102 -5.07 -2.58 -14.81
CA HIS A 102 -5.25 -3.76 -15.65
C HIS A 102 -4.02 -4.14 -16.48
N ARG A 103 -3.04 -3.24 -16.58
CA ARG A 103 -1.79 -3.46 -17.32
C ARG A 103 -0.67 -4.00 -16.46
N HIS A 104 -0.81 -3.95 -15.14
CA HIS A 104 0.20 -4.42 -14.22
C HIS A 104 0.37 -5.94 -14.29
N ASN A 105 1.62 -6.40 -14.28
CA ASN A 105 1.95 -7.80 -14.06
C ASN A 105 1.32 -8.28 -12.74
N LYS A 106 0.78 -9.51 -12.70
CA LYS A 106 0.11 -10.06 -11.52
C LYS A 106 0.98 -10.08 -10.27
N ASP A 107 2.27 -10.37 -10.41
CA ASP A 107 3.22 -10.37 -9.30
C ASP A 107 3.48 -8.95 -8.78
N ILE A 108 3.66 -7.97 -9.68
CA ILE A 108 3.80 -6.57 -9.28
C ILE A 108 2.53 -6.09 -8.57
N ALA A 109 1.36 -6.35 -9.15
CA ALA A 109 0.07 -5.99 -8.56
C ALA A 109 -0.12 -6.63 -7.18
N PHE A 110 0.30 -7.89 -7.01
CA PHE A 110 0.26 -8.57 -5.71
C PHE A 110 1.19 -7.89 -4.69
N ILE A 111 2.45 -7.62 -5.05
CA ILE A 111 3.43 -7.00 -4.15
C ILE A 111 2.97 -5.60 -3.73
N VAL A 112 2.51 -4.77 -4.66
CA VAL A 112 1.99 -3.43 -4.35
C VAL A 112 0.78 -3.54 -3.44
N LYS A 113 -0.13 -4.49 -3.69
CA LYS A 113 -1.30 -4.66 -2.82
C LYS A 113 -0.94 -5.17 -1.42
N ALA A 114 0.02 -6.07 -1.31
CA ALA A 114 0.52 -6.54 -0.03
C ALA A 114 1.19 -5.39 0.75
N ALA A 115 1.98 -4.55 0.07
CA ALA A 115 2.61 -3.38 0.66
C ALA A 115 1.58 -2.34 1.17
N ASP A 116 0.53 -2.07 0.39
CA ASP A 116 -0.61 -1.23 0.80
C ASP A 116 -1.28 -1.74 2.10
N VAL A 117 -1.57 -3.04 2.15
CA VAL A 117 -2.14 -3.68 3.36
C VAL A 117 -1.17 -3.61 4.55
N ILE A 118 0.13 -3.79 4.34
CA ILE A 118 1.14 -3.64 5.38
C ILE A 118 1.20 -2.19 5.88
N CYS A 119 1.21 -1.18 5.01
CA CYS A 119 1.26 0.22 5.44
C CYS A 119 0.02 0.61 6.24
N ALA A 120 -1.17 0.21 5.78
CA ALA A 120 -2.40 0.38 6.54
C ALA A 120 -2.34 -0.33 7.92
N TYR A 121 -1.70 -1.51 8.00
CA TYR A 121 -1.46 -2.20 9.26
C TYR A 121 -0.50 -1.44 10.18
N LEU A 122 0.63 -0.97 9.65
CA LEU A 122 1.61 -0.17 10.38
C LEU A 122 0.98 1.11 10.95
N LYS A 123 0.16 1.79 10.16
CA LYS A 123 -0.63 2.95 10.62
C LYS A 123 -1.50 2.61 11.84
N THR A 124 -2.10 1.42 11.91
CA THR A 124 -2.83 1.00 13.11
C THR A 124 -1.93 0.80 14.32
N LEU A 125 -0.70 0.30 14.14
CA LEU A 125 0.25 0.11 15.22
C LEU A 125 0.70 1.46 15.81
N GLU A 126 1.02 2.42 14.94
CA GLU A 126 1.39 3.79 15.32
C GLU A 126 0.27 4.49 16.11
N GLU A 127 -0.97 4.40 15.63
CA GLU A 127 -2.10 5.03 16.32
C GLU A 127 -2.39 4.35 17.67
N LEU A 128 -2.28 3.02 17.74
CA LEU A 128 -2.49 2.28 18.99
C LEU A 128 -1.36 2.52 20.01
N SER A 129 -0.10 2.63 19.58
CA SER A 129 1.02 2.96 20.46
C SER A 129 0.89 4.39 21.00
N ALA A 130 0.30 5.30 20.23
CA ALA A 130 -0.09 6.64 20.68
C ALA A 130 -1.36 6.68 21.56
N GLY A 131 -1.96 5.52 21.88
CA GLY A 131 -3.13 5.39 22.75
C GLY A 131 -4.48 5.58 22.06
N ASN A 132 -4.53 5.65 20.73
CA ASN A 132 -5.77 5.83 19.97
C ASN A 132 -6.51 4.51 19.73
N LYS A 133 -7.46 4.20 20.62
CA LYS A 133 -8.26 2.98 20.55
C LYS A 133 -9.26 2.92 19.39
N GLU A 134 -9.51 4.00 18.65
CA GLU A 134 -10.37 3.95 17.46
C GLU A 134 -9.84 2.97 16.40
N PHE A 135 -8.53 2.71 16.40
CA PHE A 135 -7.86 1.82 15.43
C PHE A 135 -7.92 0.33 15.81
N GLU A 136 -8.45 -0.06 16.98
CA GLU A 136 -8.51 -1.47 17.39
C GLU A 136 -9.30 -2.35 16.41
N LEU A 137 -10.44 -1.86 15.90
CA LEU A 137 -11.26 -2.58 14.92
C LEU A 137 -10.60 -2.62 13.54
N ALA A 138 -9.92 -1.54 13.15
CA ALA A 138 -9.16 -1.49 11.90
C ALA A 138 -8.02 -2.50 11.94
N LYS A 139 -7.25 -2.56 13.04
CA LYS A 139 -6.19 -3.56 13.24
C LYS A 139 -6.72 -4.98 13.13
N LYS A 140 -7.81 -5.33 13.83
CA LYS A 140 -8.41 -6.68 13.75
C LYS A 140 -8.85 -7.06 12.34
N ARG A 141 -9.29 -6.10 11.52
CA ARG A 141 -9.61 -6.33 10.11
C ARG A 141 -8.34 -6.54 9.28
N LEU A 142 -7.31 -5.71 9.49
CA LEU A 142 -6.03 -5.80 8.81
C LEU A 142 -5.26 -7.08 9.18
N ASP A 143 -5.33 -7.56 10.43
CA ASP A 143 -4.81 -8.86 10.85
C ASP A 143 -5.42 -10.02 10.04
N LYS A 144 -6.68 -9.89 9.58
CA LYS A 144 -7.31 -10.88 8.70
C LYS A 144 -6.87 -10.69 7.26
N MET A 145 -6.88 -9.46 6.75
CA MET A 145 -6.45 -9.18 5.38
C MET A 145 -4.99 -9.57 5.14
N LEU A 146 -4.08 -9.35 6.09
CA LEU A 146 -2.69 -9.79 5.98
C LEU A 146 -2.56 -11.31 5.82
N LYS A 147 -3.46 -12.10 6.42
CA LYS A 147 -3.51 -13.55 6.19
C LYS A 147 -3.97 -13.90 4.79
N ASP A 148 -4.87 -13.12 4.21
CA ASP A 148 -5.34 -13.31 2.83
C ASP A 148 -4.25 -12.92 1.81
N TYR A 149 -3.34 -12.01 2.17
CA TYR A 149 -2.17 -11.59 1.37
C TYR A 149 -0.84 -12.23 1.83
N HIS A 150 -0.90 -13.38 2.52
CA HIS A 150 0.31 -14.08 2.93
C HIS A 150 1.17 -14.50 1.72
N SER A 151 2.48 -14.38 1.90
CA SER A 151 3.53 -14.85 0.98
C SER A 151 4.84 -14.92 1.74
N SER A 152 5.84 -15.64 1.22
CA SER A 152 7.11 -15.81 1.92
C SER A 152 7.83 -14.47 2.18
N GLU A 153 7.76 -13.54 1.23
CA GLU A 153 8.31 -12.19 1.38
C GLU A 153 7.53 -11.31 2.36
N VAL A 154 6.20 -11.44 2.40
CA VAL A 154 5.37 -10.74 3.38
C VAL A 154 5.65 -11.27 4.78
N ASP A 155 5.67 -12.59 4.96
CA ASP A 155 5.94 -13.23 6.25
C ASP A 155 7.34 -12.86 6.77
N TYR A 156 8.33 -12.83 5.87
CA TYR A 156 9.67 -12.32 6.20
C TYR A 156 9.61 -10.87 6.64
N PHE A 157 8.93 -9.98 5.89
CA PHE A 157 8.85 -8.57 6.23
C PHE A 157 8.19 -8.34 7.58
N ILE A 158 7.06 -9.01 7.83
CA ILE A 158 6.34 -8.95 9.11
C ILE A 158 7.25 -9.42 10.25
N LYS A 159 8.01 -10.50 10.07
CA LYS A 159 8.91 -11.00 11.11
C LYS A 159 10.12 -10.08 11.35
N ALA A 160 10.70 -9.53 10.29
CA ALA A 160 11.97 -8.83 10.35
C ALA A 160 11.85 -7.33 10.64
N TYR A 161 10.82 -6.65 10.12
CA TYR A 161 10.73 -5.18 10.15
C TYR A 161 9.61 -4.65 11.04
N VAL A 162 8.45 -5.30 11.09
CA VAL A 162 7.28 -4.78 11.84
C VAL A 162 7.55 -4.54 13.33
N PRO A 163 8.31 -5.38 14.07
CA PRO A 163 8.60 -5.12 15.48
C PRO A 163 9.24 -3.74 15.71
N SER A 164 10.07 -3.27 14.77
CA SER A 164 10.75 -1.97 14.86
C SER A 164 9.81 -0.77 14.80
N PHE A 165 8.60 -0.90 14.23
CA PHE A 165 7.61 0.18 14.18
C PHE A 165 6.93 0.45 15.53
N SER A 166 7.18 -0.39 16.53
CA SER A 166 6.72 -0.15 17.90
C SER A 166 7.80 0.49 18.78
N LEU A 167 9.01 0.68 18.26
CA LEU A 167 10.12 1.28 18.98
C LEU A 167 10.02 2.81 18.98
N SER A 168 10.31 3.41 20.13
CA SER A 168 10.56 4.83 20.29
C SER A 168 11.91 5.23 19.68
N LEU A 169 12.13 6.53 19.50
CA LEU A 169 13.42 7.06 19.02
C LEU A 169 14.58 6.65 19.95
N ASP A 170 14.34 6.63 21.26
CA ASP A 170 15.34 6.20 22.25
C ASP A 170 15.67 4.71 22.11
N GLU A 171 14.69 3.86 21.82
CA GLU A 171 14.91 2.43 21.58
C GLU A 171 15.63 2.17 20.25
N ILE A 172 15.37 2.97 19.21
CA ILE A 172 16.05 2.86 17.90
C ILE A 172 17.53 3.26 18.00
N THR A 173 17.87 4.18 18.91
CA THR A 173 19.23 4.73 19.02
C THR A 173 20.13 3.97 20.00
N GLN A 174 19.61 2.92 20.65
CA GLN A 174 20.42 2.03 21.49
C GLN A 174 21.29 1.10 20.63
N GLU A 175 22.54 0.87 21.06
CA GLU A 175 23.52 0.04 20.34
C GLU A 175 23.21 -1.48 20.40
N ASP A 176 22.14 -1.88 21.11
CA ASP A 176 21.83 -3.28 21.44
C ASP A 176 20.88 -3.99 20.45
N TYR A 177 20.61 -3.41 19.27
CA TYR A 177 19.75 -3.99 18.21
C TYR A 177 20.47 -4.22 16.87
#